data_AF-L0JWD9-F1
#
_entry.id   AF-L0JWD9-F1
#
_cell.length_a   1.000
_cell.length_b   1.000
_cell.length_c   1.000
_cell.angle_alpha   90.00
_cell.angle_beta   90.00
_cell.angle_gamma   90.00
#
_symmetry.space_group_name_H-M   'P 1'
#
loop_
_entity.id
_entity.type
_entity.pdbx_description
1 polymer ?
#
loop_
_entity_poly.entity_id
_entity_poly.type
_entity_poly.pdbx_seq_one_letter_code
_entity_poly.pdbx_strand_id
1 'polypeptide(L)'
;MERPLGLASFVHQRRLEHALTVVGAVIVFWLAYFGAVGAVYGELSVLAPATSVDQQRVGGVAGSIAVWTYFGIAFIRGYGGPVLNAVAYPLAIVLLAPFLGRWLLFGPDLAGLTARFVGVFVLEPLLTAALIVFPGLGAFVTVLAVWAAVLDDTDRRAWERRHLPEAFREAFVDEERSRDR
;
A
#
# COMPACT_ATOMS: atom_id res chain seq x y z
N MET A 1 -19.81 -6.55 -17.17
CA MET A 1 -19.75 -6.86 -15.73
C MET A 1 -19.51 -5.56 -15.01
N GLU A 2 -20.49 -5.10 -14.23
CA GLU A 2 -20.29 -3.96 -13.34
C GLU A 2 -19.27 -4.35 -12.27
N ARG A 3 -18.22 -3.54 -12.10
CA ARG A 3 -17.30 -3.72 -10.97
C ARG A 3 -17.95 -3.12 -9.73
N PRO A 4 -17.75 -3.73 -8.54
CA PRO A 4 -18.16 -3.11 -7.29
C PRO A 4 -17.64 -1.67 -7.22
N LEU A 5 -18.48 -0.73 -6.78
CA LEU A 5 -18.23 0.71 -6.87
C LEU A 5 -16.85 1.14 -6.35
N GLY A 6 -16.40 0.57 -5.23
CA GLY A 6 -15.08 0.86 -4.66
C GLY A 6 -13.88 0.34 -5.46
N LEU A 7 -14.08 -0.68 -6.31
CA LEU A 7 -13.04 -1.32 -7.12
C LEU A 7 -12.94 -0.76 -8.55
N ALA A 8 -13.81 0.19 -8.92
CA ALA A 8 -13.71 0.90 -10.18
C ALA A 8 -12.43 1.76 -10.20
N SER A 9 -11.76 1.82 -11.36
CA SER A 9 -10.67 2.77 -11.56
C SER A 9 -11.21 4.19 -11.68
N PHE A 10 -10.37 5.20 -11.48
CA PHE A 10 -10.73 6.59 -11.76
C PHE A 10 -11.16 6.78 -13.23
N VAL A 11 -12.02 7.78 -13.47
CA VAL A 11 -12.83 7.93 -14.71
C VAL A 11 -12.00 7.92 -16.00
N HIS A 12 -10.79 8.49 -15.98
CA HIS A 12 -9.96 8.66 -17.18
C HIS A 12 -8.72 7.76 -17.24
N GLN A 13 -8.57 6.83 -16.29
CA GLN A 13 -7.33 6.07 -16.22
C GLN A 13 -7.29 4.91 -17.23
N ARG A 14 -6.18 4.83 -17.98
CA ARG A 14 -5.92 3.68 -18.86
C ARG A 14 -5.44 2.47 -18.04
N ARG A 15 -5.77 1.27 -18.51
CA ARG A 15 -5.32 0.01 -17.87
C ARG A 15 -3.80 -0.08 -17.72
N LEU A 16 -3.05 0.48 -18.69
CA LEU A 16 -1.59 0.51 -18.65
C LEU A 16 -1.07 1.42 -17.53
N GLU A 17 -1.64 2.60 -17.35
CA GLU A 17 -1.27 3.53 -16.26
C GLU A 17 -1.54 2.88 -14.90
N HIS A 18 -2.64 2.15 -14.80
CA HIS A 18 -2.97 1.37 -13.60
C HIS A 18 -1.92 0.30 -13.32
N ALA A 19 -1.58 -0.51 -14.32
CA ALA A 19 -0.58 -1.56 -14.19
C ALA A 19 0.80 -0.97 -13.82
N LEU A 20 1.22 0.11 -14.48
CA LEU A 20 2.47 0.81 -14.19
C LEU A 20 2.49 1.40 -12.77
N THR A 21 1.35 1.89 -12.27
CA THR A 21 1.23 2.36 -10.89
C THR A 21 1.52 1.22 -9.90
N VAL A 22 0.92 0.05 -10.12
CA VAL A 22 1.12 -1.11 -9.24
C VAL A 22 2.56 -1.64 -9.31
N VAL A 23 3.12 -1.75 -10.53
CA VAL A 23 4.52 -2.18 -10.72
C VAL A 23 5.49 -1.20 -10.07
N GLY A 24 5.27 0.11 -10.27
CA GLY A 24 6.05 1.17 -9.63
C GLY A 24 6.01 1.08 -8.10
N ALA A 25 4.83 0.81 -7.53
CA ALA A 25 4.66 0.62 -6.08
C ALA A 25 5.46 -0.58 -5.54
N VAL A 26 5.50 -1.70 -6.26
CA VAL A 26 6.31 -2.87 -5.88
C VAL A 26 7.81 -2.53 -5.91
N ILE A 27 8.26 -1.81 -6.94
CA ILE A 27 9.66 -1.39 -7.04
C ILE A 27 10.02 -0.44 -5.89
N VAL A 28 9.18 0.56 -5.62
CA VAL A 28 9.37 1.51 -4.50
C VAL A 28 9.42 0.77 -3.17
N PHE A 29 8.53 -0.21 -2.97
CA PHE A 29 8.54 -1.06 -1.78
C PHE A 29 9.89 -1.77 -1.63
N TRP A 30 10.38 -2.45 -2.67
CA TRP A 30 11.64 -3.19 -2.60
C TRP A 30 12.85 -2.28 -2.37
N LEU A 31 12.91 -1.13 -3.04
CA LEU A 31 13.99 -0.17 -2.84
C LEU A 31 14.03 0.31 -1.39
N ALA A 32 12.89 0.65 -0.80
CA ALA A 32 12.81 1.06 0.60
C ALA A 32 13.09 -0.09 1.57
N TYR A 33 12.55 -1.28 1.30
CA TYR A 33 12.72 -2.46 2.13
C TYR A 33 14.18 -2.91 2.21
N PHE A 34 14.81 -3.18 1.06
CA PHE A 34 16.20 -3.61 1.01
C PHE A 34 17.16 -2.45 1.31
N GLY A 35 16.84 -1.24 0.86
CA GLY A 35 17.65 -0.05 1.12
C GLY A 35 17.74 0.26 2.61
N ALA A 36 16.62 0.20 3.35
CA ALA A 36 16.63 0.43 4.79
C ALA A 36 17.44 -0.63 5.54
N VAL A 37 17.30 -1.91 5.16
CA VAL A 37 18.08 -2.98 5.77
C VAL A 37 19.57 -2.81 5.49
N GLY A 38 19.94 -2.56 4.23
CA GLY A 38 21.34 -2.31 3.86
C GLY A 38 21.92 -1.09 4.57
N ALA A 39 21.13 -0.03 4.75
CA ALA A 39 21.56 1.18 5.45
C ALA A 39 21.75 0.96 6.96
N VAL A 40 20.86 0.20 7.62
CA VAL A 40 20.89 -0.02 9.07
C VAL A 40 21.89 -1.11 9.46
N TYR A 41 22.00 -2.18 8.68
CA TYR A 41 22.79 -3.38 9.03
C TYR A 41 24.05 -3.55 8.17
N GLY A 42 24.26 -2.74 7.14
CA GLY A 42 25.45 -2.79 6.28
C GLY A 42 25.46 -3.93 5.25
N GLU A 43 24.60 -4.94 5.40
CA GLU A 43 24.52 -6.08 4.49
C GLU A 43 23.08 -6.60 4.35
N LEU A 44 22.77 -7.24 3.22
CA LEU A 44 21.46 -7.84 2.97
C LEU A 44 21.37 -9.30 3.39
N SER A 45 22.50 -9.96 3.62
CA SER A 45 22.59 -11.36 4.08
C SER A 45 21.83 -11.59 5.40
N VAL A 46 21.69 -10.55 6.23
CA VAL A 46 20.86 -10.57 7.45
C VAL A 46 19.39 -10.85 7.16
N LEU A 47 18.91 -10.77 5.92
CA LEU A 47 17.54 -11.16 5.53
C LEU A 47 17.41 -12.62 5.13
N ALA A 48 18.47 -13.41 5.26
CA ALA A 48 18.41 -14.84 5.01
C ALA A 48 17.29 -15.50 5.86
N PRO A 49 16.65 -16.56 5.35
CA PRO A 49 15.41 -17.09 5.95
C PRO A 49 15.49 -17.56 7.41
N ALA A 50 16.68 -17.97 7.86
CA ALA A 50 16.88 -18.63 9.15
C ALA A 50 17.01 -17.69 10.38
N THR A 51 17.20 -16.37 10.20
CA THR A 51 17.77 -15.53 11.29
C THR A 51 17.10 -14.18 11.55
N SER A 52 16.02 -13.79 10.86
CA SER A 52 15.85 -12.35 10.56
C SER A 52 14.55 -11.65 10.90
N VAL A 53 13.77 -12.10 11.88
CA VAL A 53 12.43 -11.51 12.15
C VAL A 53 12.51 -10.00 12.42
N ASP A 54 13.49 -9.53 13.19
CA ASP A 54 13.60 -8.10 13.52
C ASP A 54 14.12 -7.24 12.36
N GLN A 55 15.09 -7.74 11.60
CA GLN A 55 15.61 -7.06 10.41
C GLN A 55 14.53 -6.96 9.33
N GLN A 56 13.70 -7.99 9.20
CA GLN A 56 12.52 -7.96 8.32
C GLN A 56 11.50 -6.91 8.75
N ARG A 57 11.34 -6.65 10.06
CA ARG A 57 10.45 -5.58 10.56
C ARG A 57 10.97 -4.21 10.16
N VAL A 58 12.27 -3.95 10.27
CA VAL A 58 12.88 -2.67 9.83
C VAL A 58 12.63 -2.42 8.35
N GLY A 59 12.99 -3.38 7.50
CA GLY A 59 12.72 -3.29 6.07
C GLY A 59 11.22 -3.18 5.79
N GLY A 60 10.39 -3.95 6.49
CA GLY A 60 8.94 -3.97 6.36
C GLY A 60 8.32 -2.61 6.63
N VAL A 61 8.67 -1.97 7.75
CA VAL A 61 8.18 -0.63 8.12
C VAL A 61 8.59 0.40 7.07
N ALA A 62 9.85 0.41 6.64
CA ALA A 62 10.32 1.34 5.61
C ALA A 62 9.60 1.12 4.26
N GLY A 63 9.47 -0.13 3.82
CA GLY A 63 8.74 -0.50 2.62
C GLY A 63 7.27 -0.10 2.70
N SER A 64 6.63 -0.31 3.85
CA SER A 64 5.24 0.06 4.11
C SER A 64 5.02 1.57 4.03
N ILE A 65 5.86 2.37 4.69
CA ILE A 65 5.80 3.84 4.59
C ILE A 65 5.95 4.28 3.13
N ALA A 66 6.92 3.73 2.41
CA ALA A 66 7.19 4.12 1.03
C ALA A 66 6.03 3.77 0.08
N VAL A 67 5.49 2.56 0.16
CA VAL A 67 4.41 2.11 -0.73
C VAL A 67 3.11 2.86 -0.45
N TRP A 68 2.78 3.08 0.82
CA TRP A 68 1.59 3.84 1.19
C TRP A 68 1.71 5.32 0.81
N THR A 69 2.87 5.93 1.01
CA THR A 69 3.17 7.28 0.51
C THR A 69 3.00 7.35 -1.01
N TYR A 70 3.53 6.37 -1.74
CA TYR A 70 3.39 6.29 -3.20
C TYR A 70 1.92 6.22 -3.63
N PHE A 71 1.11 5.37 -2.98
CA PHE A 71 -0.32 5.28 -3.29
C PHE A 71 -1.10 6.53 -2.87
N GLY A 72 -0.70 7.23 -1.81
CA GLY A 72 -1.25 8.55 -1.45
C GLY A 72 -1.04 9.57 -2.57
N ILE A 73 0.19 9.63 -3.10
CA ILE A 73 0.53 10.50 -4.24
C ILE A 73 -0.22 10.08 -5.52
N ALA A 74 -0.32 8.77 -5.78
CA ALA A 74 -1.06 8.25 -6.94
C ALA A 74 -2.55 8.57 -6.83
N PHE A 75 -3.13 8.44 -5.63
CA PHE A 75 -4.51 8.84 -5.34
C PHE A 75 -4.72 10.32 -5.64
N ILE A 76 -3.88 11.20 -5.10
CA ILE A 76 -3.95 12.66 -5.35
C ILE A 76 -3.92 12.98 -6.85
N ARG A 77 -3.16 12.21 -7.63
CA ARG A 77 -3.05 12.38 -9.09
C ARG A 77 -4.17 11.71 -9.89
N GLY A 78 -5.11 11.02 -9.22
CA GLY A 78 -6.22 10.33 -9.88
C GLY A 78 -5.79 9.09 -10.66
N TYR A 79 -4.70 8.45 -10.26
CA TYR A 79 -4.27 7.16 -10.80
C TYR A 79 -4.68 6.04 -9.85
N GLY A 80 -5.30 4.99 -10.37
CA GLY A 80 -5.67 3.75 -9.69
C GLY A 80 -7.18 3.61 -9.51
N GLY A 81 -7.59 3.00 -8.41
CA GLY A 81 -8.97 3.03 -7.92
C GLY A 81 -9.01 3.49 -6.46
N PRO A 82 -10.09 4.13 -5.98
CA PRO A 82 -10.14 4.73 -4.65
C PRO A 82 -9.88 3.69 -3.54
N VAL A 83 -10.57 2.53 -3.54
CA VAL A 83 -10.33 1.48 -2.54
C VAL A 83 -9.09 0.65 -2.87
N LEU A 84 -8.83 0.44 -4.16
CA LEU A 84 -7.68 -0.33 -4.62
C LEU A 84 -6.36 0.31 -4.19
N ASN A 85 -6.25 1.63 -4.29
CA ASN A 85 -5.05 2.37 -3.90
C ASN A 85 -5.02 2.69 -2.42
N ALA A 86 -6.17 2.98 -1.81
CA ALA A 86 -6.20 3.36 -0.41
C ALA A 86 -6.14 2.16 0.54
N VAL A 87 -6.32 0.92 0.07
CA VAL A 87 -6.32 -0.26 0.95
C VAL A 87 -5.73 -1.48 0.27
N ALA A 88 -6.35 -1.95 -0.83
CA ALA A 88 -6.12 -3.31 -1.31
C ALA A 88 -4.69 -3.54 -1.83
N TYR A 89 -4.18 -2.68 -2.71
CA TYR A 89 -2.84 -2.84 -3.28
C TYR A 89 -1.73 -2.55 -2.27
N PRO A 90 -1.74 -1.45 -1.50
CA PRO A 90 -0.71 -1.25 -0.48
C PRO A 90 -0.65 -2.44 0.48
N LEU A 91 -1.79 -2.94 0.96
CA LEU A 91 -1.83 -4.08 1.88
C LEU A 91 -1.28 -5.35 1.23
N ALA A 92 -1.73 -5.67 0.01
CA ALA A 92 -1.23 -6.84 -0.72
C ALA A 92 0.28 -6.76 -0.97
N ILE A 93 0.80 -5.58 -1.31
CA ILE A 93 2.23 -5.37 -1.56
C ILE A 93 3.01 -5.51 -0.25
N VAL A 94 2.59 -4.87 0.84
CA VAL A 94 3.23 -4.99 2.15
C VAL A 94 3.32 -6.45 2.62
N LEU A 95 2.26 -7.24 2.37
CA LEU A 95 2.20 -8.63 2.80
C LEU A 95 2.97 -9.59 1.89
N LEU A 96 3.05 -9.34 0.57
CA LEU A 96 3.58 -10.30 -0.39
C LEU A 96 4.95 -9.93 -0.95
N ALA A 97 5.22 -8.63 -1.14
CA ALA A 97 6.46 -8.17 -1.77
C ALA A 97 7.73 -8.54 -0.97
N PRO A 98 7.77 -8.53 0.38
CA PRO A 98 8.93 -9.01 1.13
C PRO A 98 9.30 -10.45 0.78
N PHE A 99 8.31 -11.33 0.68
CA PHE A 99 8.52 -12.74 0.38
C PHE A 99 9.05 -12.92 -1.03
N LEU A 100 8.40 -12.28 -2.02
CA LEU A 100 8.84 -12.35 -3.41
C LEU A 100 10.25 -11.80 -3.59
N GLY A 101 10.56 -10.64 -3.01
CA GLY A 101 11.88 -10.02 -3.12
C GLY A 101 12.98 -10.89 -2.48
N ARG A 102 12.70 -11.47 -1.30
CA ARG A 102 13.65 -12.37 -0.63
C ARG A 102 13.84 -13.68 -1.35
N TRP A 103 12.79 -14.26 -1.94
CA TRP A 103 12.91 -15.45 -2.77
C TRP A 103 13.76 -15.19 -4.02
N LEU A 104 13.62 -14.02 -4.63
CA LEU A 104 14.44 -13.63 -5.78
C LEU A 104 15.93 -13.47 -5.41
N LEU A 105 16.25 -13.01 -4.19
CA LEU A 105 17.63 -12.79 -3.76
C LEU A 105 18.31 -13.99 -3.10
N PHE A 106 17.57 -14.76 -2.30
CA PHE A 106 18.12 -15.81 -1.43
C PHE A 106 17.61 -17.21 -1.75
N GLY A 107 16.71 -17.33 -2.74
CA GLY A 107 16.05 -18.59 -3.08
C GLY A 107 14.80 -18.88 -2.23
N PRO A 108 14.01 -19.90 -2.62
CA PRO A 108 12.76 -20.23 -1.96
C PRO A 108 12.96 -20.86 -0.58
N ASP A 109 12.25 -20.36 0.43
CA ASP A 109 12.18 -20.90 1.79
C ASP A 109 10.86 -21.67 2.01
N LEU A 110 10.75 -22.83 1.37
CA LEU A 110 9.54 -23.66 1.47
C LEU A 110 9.37 -24.25 2.88
N ALA A 111 10.47 -24.57 3.55
CA ALA A 111 10.46 -25.13 4.90
C ALA A 111 9.93 -24.11 5.93
N GLY A 112 10.40 -22.86 5.91
CA GLY A 112 9.91 -21.80 6.79
C GLY A 112 8.45 -21.42 6.54
N LEU A 113 7.95 -21.58 5.31
CA LEU A 113 6.55 -21.35 4.97
C LEU A 113 5.64 -22.42 5.60
N THR A 114 6.02 -23.68 5.54
CA THR A 114 5.27 -24.76 6.24
C THR A 114 5.29 -24.58 7.76
N ALA A 115 6.42 -24.21 8.35
CA ALA A 115 6.53 -24.02 9.80
C ALA A 115 5.67 -22.85 10.32
N ARG A 116 5.53 -21.77 9.55
CA ARG A 116 4.79 -20.55 9.97
C ARG A 116 3.29 -20.63 9.76
N PHE A 117 2.81 -21.44 8.81
CA PHE A 117 1.39 -21.47 8.40
C PHE A 117 0.65 -22.77 8.74
N VAL A 118 1.34 -23.82 9.18
CA VAL A 118 0.73 -25.15 9.46
C VAL A 118 0.50 -25.39 10.97
N GLY A 119 0.71 -24.38 11.84
CA GLY A 119 0.54 -24.46 13.30
C GLY A 119 -0.50 -23.51 13.91
N VAL A 120 -0.80 -23.67 15.21
CA VAL A 120 -1.84 -22.93 15.98
C VAL A 120 -1.45 -21.47 16.28
N PHE A 121 -0.21 -21.04 16.02
CA PHE A 121 0.31 -19.72 16.40
C PHE A 121 0.29 -18.70 15.24
N VAL A 122 -0.91 -18.34 14.77
CA VAL A 122 -1.11 -17.28 13.74
C VAL A 122 -0.94 -15.86 14.30
N LEU A 123 -0.85 -15.71 15.63
CA LEU A 123 -0.84 -14.41 16.30
C LEU A 123 0.42 -13.57 16.00
N GLU A 124 1.61 -14.17 16.01
CA GLU A 124 2.86 -13.44 15.77
C GLU A 124 3.00 -12.91 14.33
N PRO A 125 2.64 -13.68 13.28
CA PRO A 125 2.53 -13.16 11.92
C PRO A 125 1.54 -11.99 11.80
N LEU A 126 0.38 -12.07 12.47
CA LEU A 126 -0.63 -11.01 12.46
C LEU A 126 -0.15 -9.74 13.16
N LEU A 127 0.48 -9.87 14.33
CA LEU A 127 1.06 -8.74 15.05
C LEU A 127 2.18 -8.08 14.25
N THR A 128 3.02 -8.88 13.59
CA THR A 128 4.09 -8.36 12.73
C THR A 128 3.51 -7.63 11.50
N ALA A 129 2.46 -8.17 10.88
CA ALA A 129 1.74 -7.50 9.80
C ALA A 129 1.12 -6.17 10.27
N ALA A 130 0.46 -6.17 11.43
CA ALA A 130 -0.12 -4.97 12.01
C ALA A 130 0.96 -3.89 12.27
N LEU A 131 2.07 -4.27 12.92
CA LEU A 131 3.20 -3.39 13.22
C LEU A 131 3.76 -2.72 11.96
N ILE A 132 3.78 -3.43 10.84
CA ILE A 132 4.29 -2.93 9.57
C ILE A 132 3.24 -2.06 8.85
N VAL A 133 1.96 -2.43 8.91
CA VAL A 133 0.88 -1.72 8.20
C VAL A 133 0.59 -0.36 8.84
N PHE A 134 0.59 -0.24 10.17
CA PHE A 134 0.23 1.00 10.85
C PHE A 134 1.10 2.22 10.47
N PRO A 135 2.44 2.14 10.46
CA PRO A 135 3.28 3.24 9.99
C PRO A 135 2.99 3.67 8.56
N GLY A 136 2.73 2.70 7.68
CA GLY A 136 2.34 2.97 6.29
C GLY A 136 1.01 3.70 6.19
N LEU A 137 -0.01 3.21 6.89
CA LEU A 137 -1.31 3.86 6.96
C LEU A 137 -1.21 5.28 7.52
N GLY A 138 -0.39 5.48 8.55
CA GLY A 138 -0.08 6.81 9.09
C GLY A 138 0.49 7.75 8.01
N ALA A 139 1.50 7.28 7.25
CA ALA A 139 2.08 8.05 6.17
C ALA A 139 1.05 8.40 5.07
N PHE A 140 0.18 7.46 4.70
CA PHE A 140 -0.90 7.72 3.74
C PHE A 140 -1.85 8.80 4.22
N VAL A 141 -2.33 8.70 5.46
CA VAL A 141 -3.22 9.70 6.08
C VAL A 141 -2.52 11.06 6.15
N THR A 142 -1.23 11.11 6.51
CA THR A 142 -0.46 12.36 6.52
C THR A 142 -0.37 12.98 5.12
N VAL A 143 -0.07 12.21 4.09
CA VAL A 143 -0.02 12.71 2.70
C VAL A 143 -1.37 13.31 2.29
N LEU A 144 -2.47 12.60 2.57
CA LEU A 144 -3.81 13.08 2.26
C LEU A 144 -4.20 14.31 3.08
N ALA A 145 -3.85 14.35 4.36
CA ALA A 145 -4.12 15.49 5.24
C ALA A 145 -3.36 16.74 4.78
N VAL A 146 -2.07 16.60 4.42
CA VAL A 146 -1.27 17.70 3.87
C VAL A 146 -1.86 18.20 2.57
N TRP A 147 -2.28 17.29 1.69
CA TRP A 147 -2.93 17.66 0.43
C TRP A 147 -4.29 18.33 0.65
N ALA A 148 -5.11 17.83 1.56
CA ALA A 148 -6.40 18.43 1.89
C ALA A 148 -6.24 19.82 2.51
N ALA A 149 -5.20 20.04 3.32
CA ALA A 149 -4.93 21.33 3.96
C ALA A 149 -4.55 22.44 2.97
N VAL A 150 -4.07 22.11 1.77
CA VAL A 150 -3.72 23.09 0.73
C VAL A 150 -4.83 23.33 -0.29
N LEU A 151 -5.90 22.53 -0.25
CA LEU A 151 -7.03 22.66 -1.16
C LEU A 151 -8.13 23.51 -0.55
N ASP A 152 -8.69 24.41 -1.35
CA ASP A 152 -9.97 25.01 -1.00
C ASP A 152 -11.13 24.05 -1.37
N ASP A 153 -12.32 24.43 -0.92
CA ASP A 153 -13.52 23.61 -1.09
C ASP A 153 -13.96 23.50 -2.56
N THR A 154 -13.55 24.46 -3.40
CA THR A 154 -13.88 24.50 -4.83
C THR A 154 -12.99 23.54 -5.61
N ASP A 155 -11.68 23.58 -5.34
CA ASP A 155 -10.65 22.75 -5.95
C ASP A 155 -10.84 21.29 -5.57
N ARG A 156 -11.17 21.01 -4.30
CA ARG A 156 -11.55 19.67 -3.85
C ARG A 156 -12.72 19.12 -4.66
N ARG A 157 -13.80 19.88 -4.82
CA ARG A 157 -14.98 19.45 -5.61
C ARG A 157 -14.66 19.30 -7.08
N ALA A 158 -13.80 20.15 -7.63
CA ALA A 158 -13.35 20.04 -9.01
C ALA A 158 -12.53 18.76 -9.24
N TRP A 159 -11.66 18.42 -8.28
CA TRP A 159 -10.91 17.17 -8.28
C TRP A 159 -11.83 15.94 -8.19
N GLU A 160 -12.78 15.94 -7.24
CA GLU A 160 -13.76 14.86 -7.07
C GLU A 160 -14.53 14.60 -8.36
N ARG A 161 -15.06 15.66 -8.99
CA ARG A 161 -15.81 15.54 -10.26
C ARG A 161 -14.96 15.04 -11.43
N ARG A 162 -13.68 15.41 -11.46
CA ARG A 162 -12.78 15.04 -12.56
C ARG A 162 -12.30 13.60 -12.46
N HIS A 163 -12.05 13.12 -11.25
CA HIS A 163 -11.36 11.85 -11.06
C HIS A 163 -12.28 10.73 -10.57
N LEU A 164 -13.17 11.00 -9.60
CA LEU A 164 -13.98 9.94 -8.99
C LEU A 164 -15.09 9.46 -9.94
N PRO A 165 -15.31 8.13 -10.01
CA PRO A 165 -16.50 7.59 -10.67
C PRO A 165 -17.78 8.19 -10.08
N GLU A 166 -18.74 8.52 -10.93
CA GLU A 166 -20.00 9.15 -10.53
C GLU A 166 -20.72 8.36 -9.44
N ALA A 167 -20.88 7.06 -9.64
CA ALA A 167 -21.54 6.20 -8.65
C ALA A 167 -20.76 6.04 -7.33
N PHE A 168 -19.43 6.30 -7.32
CA PHE A 168 -18.67 6.38 -6.06
C PHE A 168 -18.91 7.73 -5.37
N ARG A 169 -18.95 8.82 -6.13
CA ARG A 169 -19.22 10.17 -5.61
C ARG A 169 -20.62 10.25 -5.01
N GLU A 170 -21.64 9.73 -5.68
CA GLU A 170 -23.02 9.75 -5.18
C GLU A 170 -23.15 9.01 -3.84
N ALA A 171 -22.58 7.80 -3.76
CA ALA A 171 -22.70 6.94 -2.58
C ALA A 171 -21.89 7.41 -1.36
N PHE A 172 -20.73 8.04 -1.57
CA PHE A 172 -19.80 8.33 -0.47
C PHE A 172 -19.52 9.82 -0.25
N VAL A 173 -19.76 10.68 -1.23
CA VAL A 173 -19.42 12.12 -1.14
C VAL A 173 -20.68 12.96 -1.06
N ASP A 174 -21.64 12.71 -1.94
CA ASP A 174 -22.86 13.52 -2.02
C ASP A 174 -23.89 13.12 -0.94
N GLU A 175 -24.01 11.81 -0.62
CA GLU A 175 -24.86 11.35 0.48
C GLU A 175 -24.39 11.87 1.85
N GLU A 176 -23.08 11.82 2.14
CA GLU A 176 -22.52 12.33 3.41
C GLU A 176 -22.80 13.83 3.59
N ARG A 177 -22.66 14.62 2.52
CA ARG A 177 -23.01 16.06 2.53
C ARG A 177 -24.49 16.35 2.71
N SER A 178 -25.38 15.45 2.30
CA SER A 178 -26.82 15.60 2.52
C SER A 178 -27.23 15.39 3.98
N ARG A 179 -26.40 14.68 4.76
CA ARG A 179 -26.62 14.44 6.20
C ARG A 179 -26.09 15.57 7.08
N ASP A 180 -25.11 16.34 6.60
CA ASP A 180 -24.49 17.46 7.32
C ASP A 180 -25.19 18.82 7.10
N ARG A 181 -26.32 18.85 6.36
CA ARG A 181 -27.16 20.03 6.13
C ARG A 181 -28.50 19.91 6.84
#